data_AF-K1YVZ4-F1
#
_entry.id   AF-K1YVZ4-F1
#
_cell.length_a   1.000
_cell.length_b   1.000
_cell.length_c   1.000
_cell.angle_alpha   90.00
_cell.angle_beta   90.00
_cell.angle_gamma   90.00
#
_symmetry.space_group_name_H-M   'P 1'
#
loop_
_entity.id
_entity.type
_entity.pdbx_description
1 polymer ?
#
loop_
_entity_poly.entity_id
_entity_poly.type
_entity_poly.pdbx_seq_one_letter_code
_entity_poly.pdbx_strand_id
1 'polypeptide(L)' 'MNGLTPQPDHHLTLKKLGIDTYQESVIYMRHDCLVCRAEGFEAQATVKVVKGDLSIMATLNVVTGPLLG' A
#
# COMPACT_ATOMS: atom_id res chain seq x y z
N MET A 1 25.88 -24.41 -0.32
CA MET A 1 25.46 -23.33 0.58
C MET A 1 24.93 -22.19 -0.28
N ASN A 2 23.65 -22.23 -0.68
CA ASN A 2 23.03 -21.12 -1.42
C ASN A 2 22.19 -20.33 -0.43
N GLY A 3 22.73 -19.20 0.03
CA GLY A 3 22.01 -18.27 0.87
C GLY A 3 20.85 -17.67 0.09
N LEU A 4 19.64 -18.22 0.24
CA LEU A 4 18.42 -17.46 0.03
C LEU A 4 18.36 -16.42 1.15
N THR A 5 19.03 -15.28 0.96
CA THR A 5 18.60 -14.07 1.64
C THR A 5 17.17 -13.81 1.18
N PRO A 6 16.15 -13.78 2.06
CA PRO A 6 14.83 -13.32 1.65
C PRO A 6 15.02 -11.89 1.15
N GLN A 7 14.96 -11.70 -0.17
CA GLN A 7 14.80 -10.35 -0.69
C GLN A 7 13.53 -9.81 -0.05
N PRO A 8 13.53 -8.59 0.50
CA PRO A 8 12.34 -8.04 1.09
C PRO A 8 11.26 -8.09 0.01
N ASP A 9 10.26 -8.93 0.28
CA ASP A 9 9.20 -9.22 -0.67
C ASP A 9 8.46 -7.90 -0.91
N HIS A 10 8.67 -7.27 -2.07
CA HIS A 10 8.04 -6.00 -2.43
C HIS A 10 6.55 -6.17 -2.75
N HIS A 11 6.02 -7.37 -2.54
CA HIS A 11 4.63 -7.72 -2.80
C HIS A 11 3.71 -7.09 -1.74
N LEU A 12 2.77 -6.26 -2.22
CA LEU A 12 1.72 -5.70 -1.39
C LEU A 12 0.55 -6.68 -1.30
N THR A 13 0.16 -7.03 -0.08
CA THR A 13 -1.04 -7.85 0.17
C THR A 13 -2.27 -6.94 0.28
N LEU A 14 -3.25 -7.15 -0.59
CA LEU A 14 -4.52 -6.44 -0.54
C LEU A 14 -5.44 -7.05 0.53
N LYS A 15 -5.83 -6.25 1.53
CA LYS A 15 -6.78 -6.63 2.58
C LYS A 15 -7.96 -5.66 2.61
N LYS A 16 -9.19 -6.18 2.64
CA LYS A 16 -10.39 -5.35 2.86
C LYS A 16 -10.46 -4.98 4.34
N LEU A 17 -10.49 -3.69 4.64
CA LEU A 17 -10.52 -3.19 6.03
C LEU A 17 -11.94 -3.02 6.59
N GLY A 18 -12.98 -3.11 5.75
CA GLY A 18 -14.37 -2.88 6.17
C GLY A 18 -14.69 -1.40 6.44
N ILE A 19 -13.85 -0.48 5.95
CA ILE A 19 -14.07 0.96 6.01
C ILE A 19 -14.89 1.37 4.80
N ASP A 20 -16.03 2.02 5.03
CA ASP A 20 -16.79 2.69 3.99
C ASP A 20 -16.17 4.07 3.75
N THR A 21 -15.56 4.26 2.58
CA THR A 21 -14.88 5.49 2.19
C THR A 21 -15.78 6.42 1.36
N TYR A 22 -17.07 6.09 1.27
CA TYR A 22 -18.17 6.85 0.67
C TYR A 22 -18.01 7.17 -0.82
N GLN A 23 -17.10 8.08 -1.19
CA GLN A 23 -17.01 8.63 -2.54
C GLN A 23 -15.67 8.39 -3.25
N GLU A 24 -14.61 8.03 -2.53
CA GLU A 24 -13.29 7.81 -3.13
C GLU A 24 -12.75 6.42 -2.83
N SER A 25 -12.01 5.86 -3.78
CA SER A 25 -11.19 4.68 -3.51
C SER A 25 -10.02 5.11 -2.63
N VAL A 26 -9.92 4.59 -1.42
CA VAL A 26 -8.81 4.89 -0.50
C VAL A 26 -8.00 3.63 -0.24
N ILE A 27 -6.69 3.75 -0.39
CA ILE A 27 -5.73 2.72 -0.01
C ILE A 27 -5.02 3.16 1.26
N TYR A 28 -4.91 2.24 2.21
CA TYR A 28 -4.14 2.45 3.42
C TYR A 28 -2.84 1.66 3.33
N MET A 29 -1.72 2.32 3.60
CA MET A 29 -0.40 1.71 3.52
C MET A 29 0.43 2.13 4.73
N ARG A 30 1.23 1.22 5.29
CA ARG A 30 2.08 1.59 6.42
C ARG A 30 3.24 2.48 5.95
N HIS A 31 3.56 3.48 6.76
CA HIS A 31 4.67 4.41 6.54
C HIS A 31 6.03 3.70 6.39
N ASP A 32 6.20 2.54 7.01
CA ASP A 32 7.44 1.76 7.02
C ASP A 32 7.60 0.86 5.79
N CYS A 33 6.63 0.84 4.86
CA CYS A 33 6.72 0.00 3.68
C CYS A 33 7.68 0.58 2.62
N LEU A 34 8.18 -0.32 1.77
CA LEU A 34 9.15 0.00 0.74
C LEU A 34 8.63 1.00 -0.29
N VAL A 35 7.32 1.04 -0.56
CA VAL A 35 6.70 1.99 -1.49
C VAL A 35 6.70 3.42 -0.92
N CYS A 36 6.26 3.62 0.32
CA CYS A 36 6.32 4.93 0.97
C CYS A 36 7.76 5.44 1.08
N ARG A 37 8.72 4.54 1.34
CA ARG A 37 10.14 4.88 1.48
C ARG A 37 10.85 5.17 0.16
N ALA A 38 10.43 4.53 -0.94
CA ALA A 38 11.02 4.72 -2.27
C ALA A 38 10.50 5.98 -2.97
N GLU A 39 9.20 6.26 -2.80
CA GLU A 39 8.54 7.39 -3.47
C GLU A 39 8.49 8.66 -2.60
N GLY A 40 8.79 8.55 -1.29
CA GLY A 40 8.76 9.69 -0.36
C GLY A 40 7.36 10.20 -0.07
N PHE A 41 6.36 9.32 -0.05
CA PHE A 41 4.96 9.70 0.19
C PHE A 41 4.77 10.17 1.65
N GLU A 42 4.76 11.49 1.87
CA GLU A 42 4.41 12.12 3.15
C GLU A 42 2.98 12.69 3.18
N ALA A 43 2.29 12.74 2.03
CA ALA A 43 0.98 13.35 1.88
C ALA A 43 0.03 12.51 1.01
N GLN A 44 -1.25 12.89 1.05
CA GLN A 44 -2.39 12.29 0.37
C GLN A 44 -2.18 12.21 -1.16
N ALA A 45 -1.44 11.19 -1.60
CA ALA A 45 -1.08 11.00 -3.00
C ALA A 45 -2.16 10.21 -3.73
N THR A 46 -2.52 10.64 -4.94
CA THR A 46 -3.34 9.80 -5.82
C THR A 46 -2.44 8.78 -6.52
N VAL A 47 -2.70 7.51 -6.29
CA VAL A 47 -1.94 6.39 -6.85
C VAL A 47 -2.82 5.56 -7.77
N LYS A 48 -2.21 5.06 -8.86
CA LYS A 48 -2.84 4.02 -9.68
C LYS A 48 -2.55 2.67 -9.05
N VAL A 49 -3.59 1.94 -8.66
CA VAL A 49 -3.46 0.55 -8.22
C VAL A 49 -3.80 -0.35 -9.38
N VAL A 50 -2.95 -1.36 -9.64
CA VAL A 50 -3.15 -2.33 -10.71
C VAL A 50 -3.13 -3.74 -10.13
N LYS A 51 -4.10 -4.57 -10.53
CA LYS A 51 -4.16 -6.00 -10.19
C LYS A 51 -4.59 -6.78 -11.44
N GLY A 52 -3.62 -7.38 -12.13
CA GLY A 52 -3.86 -7.97 -13.46
C GLY A 52 -4.34 -6.89 -14.43
N ASP A 53 -5.46 -7.14 -15.10
CA ASP A 53 -6.06 -6.19 -16.06
C ASP A 53 -6.94 -5.12 -15.39
N LEU A 54 -7.14 -5.20 -14.08
CA LEU A 54 -7.94 -4.23 -13.33
C LEU A 54 -7.05 -3.10 -12.82
N SER A 55 -7.51 -1.86 -12.97
CA SER A 55 -6.85 -0.72 -12.33
C SER A 55 -7.83 0.32 -11.82
N ILE A 56 -7.45 0.99 -10.75
CA ILE A 56 -8.22 2.08 -10.13
C ILE A 56 -7.29 3.25 -9.80
N MET A 57 -7.84 4.46 -9.80
CA MET A 57 -7.20 5.60 -9.13
C MET A 57 -7.69 5.64 -7.70
N ALA A 58 -6.76 5.69 -6.76
CA ALA A 58 -7.07 5.71 -5.34
C ALA A 58 -6.23 6.73 -4.59
N THR A 59 -6.81 7.32 -3.57
CA THR A 59 -6.12 8.19 -2.63
C THR A 59 -5.34 7.31 -1.63
N LEU A 60 -4.04 7.54 -1.52
CA LEU A 60 -3.16 6.84 -0.59
C LEU A 60 -3.14 7.57 0.76
N ASN A 61 -3.60 6.87 1.79
CA ASN A 61 -3.46 7.28 3.18
C ASN A 61 -2.35 6.46 3.85
N VAL A 62 -1.34 7.15 4.35
CA VAL A 62 -0.24 6.53 5.09
C VAL A 62 -0.66 6.36 6.55
N VAL A 63 -0.47 5.17 7.11
CA VAL A 63 -0.75 4.88 8.51
C VAL A 63 0.53 4.61 9.30
N THR A 64 0.58 5.16 10.51
CA THR A 64 1.70 5.00 11.45
C THR A 64 1.38 4.08 12.62
N GLY A 65 0.11 3.75 12.83
CA GLY A 65 -0.37 2.87 13.92
C GLY A 65 -0.65 1.42 13.49
N PRO A 66 -1.11 0.57 14.44
CA PRO A 66 -1.27 -0.87 14.24
C PRO A 66 -2.50 -1.27 13.39
N LEU A 67 -3.14 -0.32 12.71
CA LEU A 67 -4.40 -0.51 12.00
C LEU A 67 -4.35 -1.63 10.94
N LEU A 68 -3.19 -1.85 10.32
CA LEU A 68 -3.06 -2.76 9.18
C LEU A 68 -2.67 -4.21 9.52
N GLY A 69 -2.45 -4.53 10.80
CA GLY A 69 -2.18 -5.91 11.25
C GLY A 69 -0.78 -6.42 10.93
#